data_AF-A0A9C8WS35-F1
#
_entry.id   AF-A0A9C8WS35-F1
#
_cell.length_a   1.000
_cell.length_b   1.000
_cell.length_c   1.000
_cell.angle_alpha   90.00
_cell.angle_beta   90.00
_cell.angle_gamma   90.00
#
_symmetry.space_group_name_H-M   'P 1'
#
loop_
_entity.id
_entity.type
_entity.pdbx_description
1 polymer ?
#
loop_
_entity_poly.entity_id
_entity_poly.type
_entity_poly.pdbx_seq_one_letter_code
_entity_poly.pdbx_strand_id
1 'polypeptide(L)'
;MKNIFLFFLIFLLSILQGAAARAGSYLDSAHGSATDGVFRPVIGNSPPAGFGYSRGNCAHCHEQHASFAGSEPAPVTGAMPFALFATNFDSARQTGPYAEADSFCFYCHNDSGSVQPVTNNDFSAAFGCASVDTTSIMSTMNQTSYHNLNDIRNFSTGRFAWFKGDSSPCDSCHNPHLAKRNWTVPDDPTLSVMSRPTDHFKLWGTIETMGSVYNTRYEPPYCSTGLTDREPGASSDAISGRNATPDYVAFCTDCHNTTDTIFSTGLGRNLLPIDWSNTGDKHGLLPMDGGLDVKPPFGTGGDYVLSCLNCHEPHGSPNVMLIRRWVNGSALDGTIATYQTPDWSYLCKKCHLDDKDAEDAGLYPPAYNGQPNIWRYVHHVSADAPYGGSLAGVQCNLCHPPGPPGPINCDNCHYHGAVINITVGSSAGTSRRAF
;
A
#
# COMPACT_ATOMS: atom_id res chain seq x y z
N MET A 1 12.60 -25.29 -64.12
CA MET A 1 12.59 -23.89 -63.65
C MET A 1 11.27 -23.49 -62.97
N LYS A 2 10.09 -23.75 -63.54
CA LYS A 2 8.78 -23.44 -62.88
C LYS A 2 8.60 -24.05 -61.47
N ASN A 3 9.05 -25.28 -61.26
CA ASN A 3 8.86 -25.97 -59.97
C ASN A 3 9.79 -25.46 -58.86
N ILE A 4 10.96 -24.90 -59.21
CA ILE A 4 11.91 -24.32 -58.25
C ILE A 4 11.39 -22.96 -57.76
N PHE A 5 10.78 -22.17 -58.66
CA PHE A 5 10.21 -20.88 -58.31
C PHE A 5 9.00 -21.02 -57.37
N LEU A 6 8.14 -22.02 -57.60
CA LEU A 6 7.00 -22.31 -56.74
C LEU A 6 7.43 -22.77 -55.33
N PHE A 7 8.50 -23.57 -55.26
CA PHE A 7 9.05 -24.02 -53.97
C PHE A 7 9.68 -22.87 -53.19
N PHE A 8 10.39 -21.96 -53.86
CA PHE A 8 10.95 -20.76 -53.25
C PHE A 8 9.86 -19.79 -52.76
N LEU A 9 8.77 -19.64 -53.53
CA LEU A 9 7.63 -18.80 -53.17
C LEU A 9 6.89 -19.35 -51.94
N ILE A 10 6.62 -20.67 -51.91
CA ILE A 10 5.99 -21.34 -50.76
C ILE A 10 6.90 -21.24 -49.52
N PHE A 11 8.21 -21.45 -49.68
CA PHE A 11 9.18 -21.34 -48.59
C PHE A 11 9.26 -19.91 -48.03
N LEU A 12 9.29 -18.88 -48.90
CA LEU A 12 9.19 -17.47 -48.47
C LEU A 12 7.85 -17.16 -47.78
N LEU A 13 6.73 -17.67 -48.29
CA LEU A 13 5.40 -17.51 -47.67
C LEU A 13 5.33 -18.15 -46.28
N SER A 14 6.02 -19.27 -46.05
CA SER A 14 6.13 -19.88 -44.72
C SER A 14 7.09 -19.16 -43.77
N ILE A 15 8.09 -18.44 -44.28
CA ILE A 15 8.96 -17.56 -43.46
C ILE A 15 8.25 -16.23 -43.15
N LEU A 16 7.36 -15.78 -44.05
CA LEU A 16 6.50 -14.60 -43.90
C LEU A 16 5.23 -14.85 -43.09
N GLN A 17 4.91 -16.11 -42.76
CA GLN A 17 4.06 -16.44 -41.62
C GLN A 17 4.88 -16.20 -40.35
N GLY A 18 5.24 -14.93 -40.12
CA GLY A 18 5.71 -14.50 -38.82
C GLY A 18 4.67 -14.99 -37.82
N ALA A 19 5.09 -15.86 -36.91
CA ALA A 19 4.30 -16.12 -35.71
C ALA A 19 3.90 -14.73 -35.21
N ALA A 20 2.59 -14.46 -35.12
CA ALA A 20 2.12 -13.21 -34.56
C ALA A 20 2.92 -13.03 -33.28
N ALA A 21 3.71 -11.95 -33.19
CA ALA A 21 4.45 -11.62 -32.00
C ALA A 21 3.38 -11.36 -30.93
N ARG A 22 2.93 -12.44 -30.29
CA ARG A 22 1.94 -12.40 -29.24
C ARG A 22 2.67 -11.71 -28.12
N ALA A 23 2.24 -10.49 -27.81
CA ALA A 23 2.78 -9.75 -26.67
C ALA A 23 2.49 -10.45 -25.31
N GLY A 24 2.08 -11.73 -25.32
CA GLY A 24 1.85 -12.55 -24.15
C GLY A 24 0.83 -11.91 -23.22
N SER A 25 1.16 -11.94 -21.94
CA SER A 25 0.39 -11.34 -20.85
C SER A 25 0.22 -9.82 -20.96
N TYR A 26 0.99 -9.13 -21.81
CA TYR A 26 0.84 -7.68 -21.99
C TYR A 26 -0.55 -7.31 -22.53
N LEU A 27 -1.10 -8.11 -23.45
CA LEU A 27 -2.44 -7.84 -24.00
C LEU A 27 -3.55 -7.98 -22.95
N ASP A 28 -3.28 -8.73 -21.87
CA ASP A 28 -4.18 -8.92 -20.74
C ASP A 28 -3.96 -7.87 -19.62
N SER A 29 -2.97 -6.99 -19.77
CA SER A 29 -2.68 -5.92 -18.81
C SER A 29 -3.53 -4.67 -19.07
N ALA A 30 -3.62 -3.81 -18.06
CA ALA A 30 -4.27 -2.51 -18.19
C ALA A 30 -3.59 -1.65 -19.26
N HIS A 31 -2.29 -1.82 -19.49
CA HIS A 31 -1.51 -0.99 -20.42
C HIS A 31 -1.56 -1.51 -21.86
N GLY A 32 -1.62 -2.83 -22.07
CA GLY A 32 -1.63 -3.45 -23.41
C GLY A 32 -3.03 -3.81 -23.93
N SER A 33 -4.08 -3.59 -23.14
CA SER A 33 -5.47 -3.80 -23.55
C SER A 33 -5.84 -2.96 -24.78
N ALA A 34 -6.51 -3.57 -25.76
CA ALA A 34 -7.03 -2.85 -26.93
C ALA A 34 -8.19 -1.88 -26.56
N THR A 35 -8.84 -2.08 -25.42
CA THR A 35 -9.97 -1.28 -24.96
C THR A 35 -9.54 -0.16 -24.04
N ASP A 36 -8.68 -0.47 -23.07
CA ASP A 36 -8.33 0.43 -21.97
C ASP A 36 -6.85 0.81 -21.91
N GLY A 37 -6.04 0.21 -22.80
CA GLY A 37 -4.59 0.40 -22.87
C GLY A 37 -4.14 1.83 -23.06
N VAL A 38 -2.82 2.01 -22.95
CA VAL A 38 -2.19 3.31 -23.19
C VAL A 38 -2.45 3.72 -24.64
N PHE A 39 -2.79 4.98 -24.82
CA PHE A 39 -3.07 5.62 -26.09
C PHE A 39 -2.58 7.07 -26.05
N ARG A 40 -1.43 7.30 -26.69
CA ARG A 40 -0.92 8.64 -26.97
C ARG A 40 -1.56 9.13 -28.28
N PRO A 41 -2.43 10.15 -28.28
CA PRO A 41 -3.12 10.58 -29.49
C PRO A 41 -2.19 10.95 -30.64
N VAL A 42 -1.01 11.51 -30.31
CA VAL A 42 0.02 11.92 -31.27
C VAL A 42 0.55 10.78 -32.14
N ILE A 43 0.51 9.53 -31.67
CA ILE A 43 0.89 8.35 -32.48
C ILE A 43 -0.29 7.46 -32.83
N GLY A 44 -1.36 7.49 -32.03
CA GLY A 44 -2.48 6.58 -32.18
C GLY A 44 -3.57 7.04 -33.15
N ASN A 45 -3.74 8.35 -33.34
CA ASN A 45 -4.68 8.85 -34.33
C ASN A 45 -4.23 8.46 -35.73
N SER A 46 -5.20 8.27 -36.64
CA SER A 46 -4.90 8.02 -38.04
C SER A 46 -4.20 9.23 -38.67
N PRO A 47 -3.31 9.02 -39.66
CA PRO A 47 -2.73 10.11 -40.43
C PRO A 47 -3.81 11.05 -40.99
N PRO A 48 -3.59 12.38 -41.00
CA PRO A 48 -2.33 13.07 -40.68
C PRO A 48 -2.16 13.43 -39.19
N ALA A 49 -3.14 13.13 -38.34
CA ALA A 49 -3.13 13.52 -36.92
C ALA A 49 -2.28 12.62 -36.01
N GLY A 50 -1.76 11.52 -36.55
CA GLY A 50 -0.84 10.59 -35.89
C GLY A 50 -0.31 9.53 -36.86
N PHE A 51 0.17 8.41 -36.32
CA PHE A 51 0.79 7.33 -37.10
C PHE A 51 -0.08 6.08 -37.23
N GLY A 52 -1.28 6.07 -36.63
CA GLY A 52 -2.23 4.97 -36.72
C GLY A 52 -1.92 3.77 -35.81
N TYR A 53 -1.11 3.92 -34.77
CA TYR A 53 -0.89 2.85 -33.79
C TYR A 53 -2.16 2.56 -33.00
N SER A 54 -2.49 1.28 -32.84
CA SER A 54 -3.66 0.88 -32.03
C SER A 54 -3.40 1.11 -30.54
N ARG A 55 -4.46 1.43 -29.78
CA ARG A 55 -4.43 1.46 -28.31
C ARG A 55 -3.81 0.17 -27.75
N GLY A 56 -3.00 0.30 -26.71
CA GLY A 56 -2.29 -0.82 -26.10
C GLY A 56 -1.13 -1.36 -26.93
N ASN A 57 -0.75 -0.70 -28.03
CA ASN A 57 0.49 -1.01 -28.73
C ASN A 57 1.70 -0.52 -27.92
N CYS A 58 2.79 -1.32 -27.91
CA CYS A 58 4.03 -1.00 -27.20
C CYS A 58 4.60 0.37 -27.57
N ALA A 59 4.36 0.87 -28.78
CA ALA A 59 4.80 2.19 -29.24
C ALA A 59 4.24 3.35 -28.38
N HIS A 60 3.14 3.13 -27.67
CA HIS A 60 2.59 4.12 -26.74
C HIS A 60 3.43 4.30 -25.47
N CYS A 61 4.35 3.40 -25.17
CA CYS A 61 5.30 3.53 -24.07
C CYS A 61 6.75 3.58 -24.56
N HIS A 62 7.03 2.87 -25.67
CA HIS A 62 8.36 2.69 -26.22
C HIS A 62 8.57 3.41 -27.56
N GLU A 63 9.54 4.30 -27.60
CA GLU A 63 10.06 5.02 -28.75
C GLU A 63 11.25 4.24 -29.37
N GLN A 64 10.97 3.11 -30.03
CA GLN A 64 12.00 2.18 -30.55
C GLN A 64 12.82 2.76 -31.72
N HIS A 65 12.32 3.83 -32.33
CA HIS A 65 12.98 4.58 -33.37
C HIS A 65 13.07 5.99 -32.81
N ALA A 66 14.28 6.58 -32.71
CA ALA A 66 14.51 7.94 -32.21
C ALA A 66 13.77 9.06 -32.98
N SER A 67 12.80 8.71 -33.84
CA SER A 67 11.81 9.58 -34.44
C SER A 67 10.69 8.74 -35.07
N PHE A 68 9.47 9.27 -35.09
CA PHE A 68 8.41 8.82 -35.99
C PHE A 68 8.32 9.77 -37.18
N ALA A 69 8.49 9.24 -38.40
CA ALA A 69 8.53 10.01 -39.65
C ALA A 69 9.54 11.19 -39.66
N GLY A 70 10.67 11.04 -38.95
CA GLY A 70 11.75 12.04 -38.94
C GLY A 70 11.63 13.10 -37.83
N SER A 71 10.62 13.02 -36.95
CA SER A 71 10.50 13.84 -35.73
C SER A 71 10.17 13.00 -34.50
N GLU A 72 10.72 13.33 -33.33
CA GLU A 72 10.27 12.78 -32.05
C GLU A 72 8.91 13.41 -31.65
N PRO A 73 7.86 12.62 -31.38
CA PRO A 73 6.61 13.11 -30.83
C PRO A 73 6.79 13.56 -29.38
N ALA A 74 5.96 14.49 -28.94
CA ALA A 74 5.95 14.93 -27.55
C ALA A 74 5.65 13.76 -26.57
N PRO A 75 6.35 13.65 -25.44
CA PRO A 75 7.40 14.57 -24.98
C PRO A 75 8.74 14.33 -25.69
N VAL A 76 9.37 15.40 -26.16
CA VAL A 76 10.66 15.34 -26.88
C VAL A 76 11.79 15.39 -25.86
N THR A 77 12.42 14.24 -25.63
CA THR A 77 13.49 14.13 -24.62
C THR A 77 14.74 13.40 -25.11
N GLY A 78 14.74 12.91 -26.36
CA GLY A 78 15.81 12.09 -26.91
C GLY A 78 15.68 10.60 -26.56
N ALA A 79 16.68 9.82 -26.96
CA ALA A 79 16.71 8.39 -26.67
C ALA A 79 16.86 8.13 -25.15
N MET A 80 15.93 7.37 -24.58
CA MET A 80 15.89 7.02 -23.16
C MET A 80 16.19 5.54 -22.90
N PRO A 81 16.62 5.17 -21.67
CA PRO A 81 16.73 3.78 -21.27
C PRO A 81 15.44 2.99 -21.55
N PHE A 82 15.60 1.72 -21.93
CA PHE A 82 14.51 0.83 -22.34
C PHE A 82 13.66 1.35 -23.52
N ALA A 83 14.21 2.31 -24.28
CA ALA A 83 13.54 2.99 -25.37
C ALA A 83 12.21 3.60 -24.93
N LEU A 84 12.08 4.13 -23.71
CA LEU A 84 10.87 4.83 -23.28
C LEU A 84 10.74 6.19 -24.00
N PHE A 85 9.53 6.74 -24.09
CA PHE A 85 9.32 8.07 -24.70
C PHE A 85 9.76 9.23 -23.79
N ALA A 86 10.01 8.96 -22.50
CA ALA A 86 10.45 9.95 -21.52
C ALA A 86 11.41 9.33 -20.51
N THR A 87 12.10 10.19 -19.75
CA THR A 87 12.98 9.78 -18.65
C THR A 87 12.24 8.84 -17.70
N ASN A 88 12.83 7.67 -17.41
CA ASN A 88 12.19 6.68 -16.55
C ASN A 88 12.05 7.18 -15.10
N PHE A 89 13.15 7.70 -14.54
CA PHE A 89 13.17 8.37 -13.24
C PHE A 89 14.32 9.37 -13.16
N ASP A 90 14.05 10.58 -12.68
CA ASP A 90 15.10 11.57 -12.39
C ASP A 90 15.80 11.24 -11.07
N SER A 91 16.97 10.60 -11.17
CA SER A 91 17.78 10.25 -9.99
C SER A 91 18.35 11.44 -9.21
N ALA A 92 18.26 12.67 -9.73
CA ALA A 92 18.58 13.87 -8.97
C ALA A 92 17.46 14.24 -7.98
N ARG A 93 16.24 13.73 -8.17
CA ARG A 93 15.09 13.97 -7.31
C ARG A 93 15.15 13.13 -6.04
N GLN A 94 15.80 13.67 -5.01
CA GLN A 94 15.98 12.95 -3.73
C GLN A 94 14.72 12.87 -2.87
N THR A 95 13.82 13.85 -2.95
CA THR A 95 12.53 13.92 -2.23
C THR A 95 11.49 14.60 -3.09
N GLY A 96 10.21 14.41 -2.77
CA GLY A 96 9.11 15.21 -3.30
C GLY A 96 9.19 16.70 -2.89
N PRO A 97 8.29 17.54 -3.45
CA PRO A 97 7.24 17.16 -4.39
C PRO A 97 7.80 16.75 -5.75
N TYR A 98 7.20 15.73 -6.34
CA TYR A 98 7.46 15.20 -7.67
C TYR A 98 6.63 15.95 -8.73
N ALA A 99 7.21 16.14 -9.90
CA ALA A 99 6.59 16.63 -11.11
C ALA A 99 6.47 15.51 -12.15
N GLU A 100 5.68 15.75 -13.21
CA GLU A 100 5.48 14.80 -14.31
C GLU A 100 6.83 14.27 -14.88
N ALA A 101 7.81 15.15 -15.05
CA ALA A 101 9.12 14.80 -15.62
C ALA A 101 10.01 13.96 -14.68
N ASP A 102 9.71 13.87 -13.38
CA ASP A 102 10.55 13.13 -12.43
C ASP A 102 10.36 11.61 -12.55
N SER A 103 9.27 11.11 -13.14
CA SER A 103 9.03 9.69 -13.38
C SER A 103 8.18 9.46 -14.63
N PHE A 104 8.57 8.51 -15.47
CA PHE A 104 7.82 8.12 -16.66
C PHE A 104 6.36 7.79 -16.35
N CYS A 105 6.11 7.12 -15.22
CA CYS A 105 4.76 6.74 -14.80
C CYS A 105 3.86 7.97 -14.62
N PHE A 106 4.42 9.11 -14.20
CA PHE A 106 3.64 10.33 -13.97
C PHE A 106 3.15 11.00 -15.24
N TYR A 107 3.65 10.67 -16.44
CA TYR A 107 3.07 11.15 -17.71
C TYR A 107 1.64 10.66 -17.96
N CYS A 108 1.25 9.58 -17.28
CA CYS A 108 -0.12 9.05 -17.32
C CYS A 108 -0.80 9.12 -15.95
N HIS A 109 -0.07 8.86 -14.87
CA HIS A 109 -0.61 8.79 -13.51
C HIS A 109 -0.55 10.14 -12.77
N ASN A 110 -1.04 11.19 -13.42
CA ASN A 110 -1.16 12.53 -12.83
C ASN A 110 -2.55 13.14 -13.08
N ASP A 111 -2.83 14.28 -12.45
CA ASP A 111 -4.14 14.95 -12.54
C ASP A 111 -4.28 15.89 -13.75
N SER A 112 -3.21 16.15 -14.50
CA SER A 112 -3.19 17.19 -15.56
C SER A 112 -2.17 16.93 -16.68
N GLY A 113 -1.99 15.67 -17.07
CA GLY A 113 -0.81 15.22 -17.80
C GLY A 113 -0.80 15.45 -19.30
N SER A 114 0.40 15.39 -19.86
CA SER A 114 0.69 15.69 -21.25
C SER A 114 0.29 14.58 -22.23
N VAL A 115 0.03 13.36 -21.76
CA VAL A 115 -0.12 12.19 -22.64
C VAL A 115 -1.47 11.47 -22.51
N GLN A 116 -1.83 10.99 -21.31
CA GLN A 116 -3.13 10.37 -21.03
C GLN A 116 -3.35 10.30 -19.51
N PRO A 117 -4.05 11.27 -18.91
CA PRO A 117 -4.34 11.21 -17.48
C PRO A 117 -5.27 10.03 -17.16
N VAL A 118 -4.95 9.30 -16.10
CA VAL A 118 -5.80 8.25 -15.53
C VAL A 118 -6.14 8.56 -14.08
N THR A 119 -7.39 8.30 -13.70
CA THR A 119 -7.83 8.48 -12.32
C THR A 119 -7.31 7.33 -11.46
N ASN A 120 -6.56 7.68 -10.41
CA ASN A 120 -6.10 6.77 -9.37
C ASN A 120 -6.30 7.42 -8.01
N ASN A 121 -7.35 7.00 -7.32
CA ASN A 121 -7.60 7.43 -5.96
C ASN A 121 -6.68 6.67 -4.98
N ASP A 122 -6.52 7.21 -3.78
CA ASP A 122 -5.88 6.53 -2.66
C ASP A 122 -6.62 5.25 -2.23
N PHE A 123 -5.98 4.42 -1.39
CA PHE A 123 -6.57 3.15 -0.96
C PHE A 123 -7.85 3.40 -0.15
N SER A 124 -7.83 4.41 0.71
CA SER A 124 -9.00 4.81 1.50
C SER A 124 -10.24 5.06 0.63
N ALA A 125 -10.13 5.73 -0.52
CA ALA A 125 -11.26 5.93 -1.42
C ALA A 125 -11.57 4.70 -2.29
N ALA A 126 -10.55 4.09 -2.91
CA ALA A 126 -10.76 3.02 -3.88
C ALA A 126 -11.24 1.70 -3.25
N PHE A 127 -10.74 1.37 -2.07
CA PHE A 127 -10.99 0.08 -1.39
C PHE A 127 -11.64 0.27 -0.02
N GLY A 128 -11.44 1.42 0.62
CA GLY A 128 -11.95 1.73 1.96
C GLY A 128 -13.27 2.50 2.03
N CYS A 129 -13.93 2.76 0.90
CA CYS A 129 -15.21 3.47 0.79
C CYS A 129 -15.21 4.94 1.28
N ALA A 130 -14.02 5.53 1.49
CA ALA A 130 -13.91 6.94 1.84
C ALA A 130 -14.28 7.84 0.65
N SER A 131 -14.59 9.11 0.94
CA SER A 131 -14.68 10.13 -0.12
C SER A 131 -13.34 10.29 -0.84
N VAL A 132 -13.35 10.65 -2.11
CA VAL A 132 -12.12 10.95 -2.88
C VAL A 132 -11.36 12.11 -2.24
N ASP A 133 -10.04 11.99 -2.16
CA ASP A 133 -9.12 13.04 -1.69
C ASP A 133 -8.14 13.43 -2.81
N THR A 134 -7.30 12.47 -3.23
CA THR A 134 -6.47 12.57 -4.42
C THR A 134 -7.07 11.77 -5.57
N THR A 135 -6.79 12.21 -6.82
CA THR A 135 -7.27 11.56 -8.05
C THR A 135 -6.17 11.01 -8.94
N SER A 136 -4.89 11.13 -8.54
CA SER A 136 -3.78 10.52 -9.25
C SER A 136 -2.69 10.00 -8.31
N ILE A 137 -1.83 9.13 -8.84
CA ILE A 137 -0.66 8.64 -8.10
C ILE A 137 0.31 9.79 -7.84
N MET A 138 0.52 10.70 -8.79
CA MET A 138 1.42 11.84 -8.58
C MET A 138 0.94 12.75 -7.44
N SER A 139 -0.37 13.06 -7.36
CA SER A 139 -0.89 13.85 -6.22
C SER A 139 -0.81 13.07 -4.92
N THR A 140 -1.08 11.76 -4.95
CA THR A 140 -0.95 10.89 -3.77
C THR A 140 0.50 10.85 -3.25
N MET A 141 1.49 10.72 -4.14
CA MET A 141 2.92 10.70 -3.82
C MET A 141 3.47 12.09 -3.42
N ASN A 142 2.68 13.14 -3.57
CA ASN A 142 3.00 14.51 -3.17
C ASN A 142 2.31 14.95 -1.88
N GLN A 143 1.65 14.02 -1.18
CA GLN A 143 1.07 14.28 0.14
C GLN A 143 2.16 14.41 1.22
N THR A 144 1.75 14.75 2.45
CA THR A 144 2.65 14.96 3.60
C THR A 144 3.60 13.79 3.84
N SER A 145 3.10 12.56 3.72
CA SER A 145 3.90 11.34 3.84
C SER A 145 3.73 10.51 2.58
N TYR A 146 4.83 9.95 2.08
CA TYR A 146 4.83 9.12 0.87
C TYR A 146 6.02 8.16 0.90
N HIS A 147 5.92 7.07 0.14
CA HIS A 147 7.08 6.24 -0.14
C HIS A 147 8.05 7.01 -1.04
N ASN A 148 9.20 7.41 -0.50
CA ASN A 148 10.18 8.17 -1.25
C ASN A 148 10.73 7.33 -2.42
N LEU A 149 10.51 7.79 -3.65
CA LEU A 149 10.89 7.07 -4.87
C LEU A 149 12.40 6.89 -5.01
N ASN A 150 13.22 7.85 -4.56
CA ASN A 150 14.67 7.70 -4.60
C ASN A 150 15.16 6.67 -3.57
N ASP A 151 14.58 6.66 -2.37
CA ASP A 151 14.87 5.63 -1.36
C ASP A 151 14.49 4.23 -1.88
N ILE A 152 13.32 4.07 -2.51
CA ILE A 152 12.90 2.82 -3.15
C ILE A 152 13.88 2.39 -4.24
N ARG A 153 14.28 3.31 -5.12
CA ARG A 153 15.23 3.02 -6.20
C ARG A 153 16.56 2.54 -5.62
N ASN A 154 17.08 3.24 -4.61
CA ASN A 154 18.35 2.91 -3.99
C ASN A 154 18.31 1.56 -3.27
N PHE A 155 17.21 1.28 -2.56
CA PHE A 155 17.00 -0.03 -1.93
C PHE A 155 16.92 -1.16 -2.96
N SER A 156 16.13 -0.96 -4.02
CA SER A 156 15.89 -1.98 -5.05
C SER A 156 17.15 -2.25 -5.88
N THR A 157 17.99 -1.23 -6.08
CA THR A 157 19.26 -1.35 -6.79
C THR A 157 20.21 -2.27 -6.01
N GLY A 158 20.46 -3.46 -6.57
CA GLY A 158 21.34 -4.46 -5.96
C GLY A 158 20.63 -5.45 -5.04
N ARG A 159 19.42 -5.14 -4.56
CA ARG A 159 18.57 -6.09 -3.80
C ARG A 159 17.82 -7.05 -4.72
N PHE A 160 17.36 -6.57 -5.87
CA PHE A 160 16.63 -7.38 -6.84
C PHE A 160 17.41 -7.48 -8.15
N ALA A 161 17.76 -8.70 -8.57
CA ALA A 161 18.62 -8.92 -9.72
C ALA A 161 18.04 -8.39 -11.05
N TRP A 162 16.71 -8.32 -11.15
CA TRP A 162 16.00 -7.80 -12.32
C TRP A 162 15.98 -6.27 -12.37
N PHE A 163 16.05 -5.58 -11.22
CA PHE A 163 16.00 -4.12 -11.12
C PHE A 163 17.34 -3.52 -11.56
N LYS A 164 17.32 -2.56 -12.49
CA LYS A 164 18.52 -1.92 -13.06
C LYS A 164 18.63 -0.47 -12.60
N GLY A 165 19.81 0.12 -12.76
CA GLY A 165 20.04 1.52 -12.36
C GLY A 165 19.07 2.51 -13.02
N ASP A 166 18.60 2.21 -14.23
CA ASP A 166 17.65 3.05 -14.96
C ASP A 166 16.18 2.62 -14.77
N SER A 167 15.89 1.61 -13.94
CA SER A 167 14.51 1.18 -13.64
C SER A 167 13.75 2.25 -12.87
N SER A 168 12.43 2.33 -13.08
CA SER A 168 11.59 3.22 -12.30
C SER A 168 11.42 2.63 -10.90
N PRO A 169 11.52 3.41 -9.83
CA PRO A 169 11.18 2.93 -8.49
C PRO A 169 9.73 2.42 -8.39
N CYS A 170 8.80 2.90 -9.23
CA CYS A 170 7.45 2.33 -9.33
C CYS A 170 7.48 0.86 -9.78
N ASP A 171 8.46 0.47 -10.60
CA ASP A 171 8.60 -0.89 -11.09
C ASP A 171 8.88 -1.88 -9.95
N SER A 172 9.47 -1.41 -8.84
CA SER A 172 9.75 -2.25 -7.64
C SER A 172 8.49 -2.97 -7.13
N CYS A 173 7.33 -2.33 -7.28
CA CYS A 173 6.05 -2.82 -6.78
C CYS A 173 5.08 -3.24 -7.89
N HIS A 174 5.30 -2.75 -9.12
CA HIS A 174 4.40 -2.92 -10.25
C HIS A 174 5.15 -3.39 -11.48
N ASN A 175 4.63 -4.38 -12.18
CA ASN A 175 5.12 -4.69 -13.51
C ASN A 175 4.13 -4.09 -14.52
N PRO A 176 4.46 -3.01 -15.25
CA PRO A 176 3.52 -2.37 -16.19
C PRO A 176 3.08 -3.31 -17.31
N HIS A 177 3.85 -4.36 -17.59
CA HIS A 177 3.46 -5.38 -18.57
C HIS A 177 2.44 -6.40 -18.03
N LEU A 178 2.14 -6.39 -16.73
CA LEU A 178 1.22 -7.33 -16.08
C LEU A 178 0.07 -6.62 -15.34
N ALA A 179 0.32 -5.43 -14.78
CA ALA A 179 -0.61 -4.70 -13.92
C ALA A 179 -1.97 -4.51 -14.58
N LYS A 180 -3.04 -4.83 -13.85
CA LYS A 180 -4.43 -4.74 -14.30
C LYS A 180 -5.15 -3.52 -13.69
N ARG A 181 -6.48 -3.50 -13.69
CA ARG A 181 -7.32 -2.36 -13.28
C ARG A 181 -8.13 -2.66 -12.02
N ASN A 182 -7.48 -2.98 -10.90
CA ASN A 182 -8.20 -3.35 -9.66
C ASN A 182 -9.23 -2.31 -9.21
N TRP A 183 -9.00 -1.02 -9.43
CA TRP A 183 -9.93 0.03 -8.98
C TRP A 183 -11.32 -0.05 -9.64
N THR A 184 -11.46 -0.68 -10.81
CA THR A 184 -12.77 -0.79 -11.47
C THR A 184 -13.69 -1.82 -10.81
N VAL A 185 -13.10 -2.82 -10.14
CA VAL A 185 -13.80 -3.86 -9.39
C VAL A 185 -12.96 -4.15 -8.14
N PRO A 186 -13.04 -3.28 -7.11
CA PRO A 186 -12.10 -3.30 -5.98
C PRO A 186 -12.09 -4.58 -5.15
N ASP A 187 -13.14 -5.40 -5.26
CA ASP A 187 -13.31 -6.69 -4.61
C ASP A 187 -12.91 -7.90 -5.50
N ASP A 188 -12.39 -7.66 -6.71
CA ASP A 188 -11.86 -8.71 -7.60
C ASP A 188 -10.31 -8.79 -7.52
N PRO A 189 -9.76 -9.78 -6.78
CA PRO A 189 -8.31 -9.93 -6.64
C PRO A 189 -7.62 -10.31 -7.96
N THR A 190 -8.34 -10.86 -8.95
CA THR A 190 -7.76 -11.28 -10.23
C THR A 190 -7.31 -10.10 -11.11
N LEU A 191 -7.73 -8.88 -10.73
CA LEU A 191 -7.37 -7.61 -11.35
C LEU A 191 -6.21 -6.90 -10.64
N SER A 192 -5.42 -7.60 -9.82
CA SER A 192 -4.29 -7.02 -9.11
C SER A 192 -3.34 -6.20 -10.01
N VAL A 193 -2.84 -5.11 -9.43
CA VAL A 193 -1.83 -4.22 -10.03
C VAL A 193 -0.41 -4.57 -9.61
N MET A 194 -0.27 -5.47 -8.64
CA MET A 194 0.97 -5.68 -7.92
C MET A 194 1.76 -6.86 -8.51
N SER A 195 3.07 -6.72 -8.49
CA SER A 195 4.01 -7.81 -8.70
C SER A 195 5.01 -7.77 -7.56
N ARG A 196 5.06 -8.83 -6.75
CA ARG A 196 5.92 -8.86 -5.56
C ARG A 196 7.38 -8.68 -6.00
N PRO A 197 8.20 -7.81 -5.36
CA PRO A 197 9.56 -7.53 -5.83
C PRO A 197 10.44 -8.78 -6.05
N THR A 198 10.36 -9.78 -5.18
CA THR A 198 11.08 -11.07 -5.32
C THR A 198 10.50 -12.03 -6.37
N ASP A 199 9.27 -11.79 -6.83
CA ASP A 199 8.57 -12.57 -7.87
C ASP A 199 7.94 -11.63 -8.92
N HIS A 200 8.75 -10.68 -9.40
CA HIS A 200 8.30 -9.51 -10.16
C HIS A 200 7.64 -9.82 -11.52
N PHE A 201 7.84 -11.02 -12.05
CA PHE A 201 7.28 -11.43 -13.35
C PHE A 201 5.96 -12.19 -13.24
N LYS A 202 5.30 -12.11 -12.07
CA LYS A 202 3.98 -12.67 -11.80
C LYS A 202 3.12 -11.62 -11.08
N LEU A 203 1.82 -11.60 -11.35
CA LEU A 203 0.86 -10.83 -10.55
C LEU A 203 0.73 -11.43 -9.15
N TRP A 204 0.92 -10.59 -8.13
CA TRP A 204 0.75 -10.93 -6.73
C TRP A 204 -0.68 -10.65 -6.26
N GLY A 205 -1.21 -11.48 -5.36
CA GLY A 205 -2.48 -11.22 -4.72
C GLY A 205 -3.70 -11.61 -5.54
N THR A 206 -3.50 -12.36 -6.63
CA THR A 206 -4.59 -12.89 -7.46
C THR A 206 -5.19 -14.16 -6.88
N ILE A 207 -4.35 -14.95 -6.20
CA ILE A 207 -4.76 -16.14 -5.43
C ILE A 207 -4.21 -16.09 -4.00
N GLU A 208 -3.10 -15.35 -3.79
CA GLU A 208 -2.49 -15.12 -2.50
C GLU A 208 -3.24 -14.01 -1.77
N THR A 209 -4.40 -14.35 -1.21
CA THR A 209 -5.29 -13.42 -0.51
C THR A 209 -5.18 -13.63 1.00
N MET A 210 -5.53 -12.62 1.78
CA MET A 210 -5.53 -12.74 3.24
C MET A 210 -6.43 -13.90 3.71
N GLY A 211 -7.54 -14.18 3.03
CA GLY A 211 -8.39 -15.34 3.27
C GLY A 211 -7.71 -16.67 2.98
N SER A 212 -6.92 -16.76 1.91
CA SER A 212 -6.17 -17.98 1.58
C SER A 212 -5.01 -18.27 2.55
N VAL A 213 -4.36 -17.22 3.07
CA VAL A 213 -3.15 -17.33 3.89
C VAL A 213 -3.48 -17.42 5.39
N TYR A 214 -4.41 -16.59 5.86
CA TYR A 214 -4.74 -16.44 7.27
C TYR A 214 -6.12 -16.99 7.64
N ASN A 215 -6.96 -17.32 6.66
CA ASN A 215 -8.34 -17.79 6.88
C ASN A 215 -9.08 -16.84 7.85
N THR A 216 -9.80 -17.37 8.84
CA THR A 216 -10.54 -16.59 9.84
C THR A 216 -9.64 -15.82 10.81
N ARG A 217 -8.31 -15.93 10.73
CA ARG A 217 -7.39 -15.06 11.49
C ARG A 217 -7.23 -13.68 10.86
N TYR A 218 -7.74 -13.43 9.66
CA TYR A 218 -7.89 -12.06 9.16
C TYR A 218 -9.36 -11.66 9.27
N GLU A 219 -9.64 -10.48 9.80
CA GLU A 219 -10.98 -9.91 9.76
C GLU A 219 -10.94 -8.58 9.00
N PRO A 220 -11.66 -8.45 7.87
CA PRO A 220 -11.66 -7.22 7.12
C PRO A 220 -12.40 -6.12 7.92
N PRO A 221 -11.81 -4.92 8.04
CA PRO A 221 -12.49 -3.81 8.71
C PRO A 221 -13.77 -3.43 7.95
N TYR A 222 -14.67 -2.74 8.63
CA TYR A 222 -15.78 -2.08 7.93
C TYR A 222 -15.23 -1.03 6.95
N CYS A 223 -15.84 -0.92 5.77
CA CYS A 223 -15.52 0.16 4.86
C CYS A 223 -16.49 1.35 5.05
N SER A 224 -17.73 1.11 5.47
CA SER A 224 -18.76 2.15 5.57
C SER A 224 -19.23 2.41 7.01
N THR A 225 -19.79 3.59 7.25
CA THR A 225 -20.35 3.99 8.56
C THR A 225 -21.57 3.17 8.96
N GLY A 226 -22.22 2.49 8.01
CA GLY A 226 -23.34 1.59 8.28
C GLY A 226 -22.93 0.31 9.02
N LEU A 227 -21.63 0.01 9.11
CA LEU A 227 -21.08 -1.17 9.77
C LEU A 227 -21.69 -2.48 9.26
N THR A 228 -21.97 -2.54 7.96
CA THR A 228 -22.41 -3.74 7.24
C THR A 228 -21.34 -4.19 6.26
N ASP A 229 -20.83 -3.25 5.46
CA ASP A 229 -19.94 -3.55 4.34
C ASP A 229 -18.49 -3.57 4.78
N ARG A 230 -17.72 -4.49 4.20
CA ARG A 230 -16.33 -4.79 4.53
C ARG A 230 -15.39 -4.26 3.47
N GLU A 231 -14.15 -4.02 3.86
CA GLU A 231 -13.06 -3.85 2.91
C GLU A 231 -12.65 -5.19 2.28
N PRO A 232 -12.15 -5.19 1.02
CA PRO A 232 -12.15 -4.08 0.08
C PRO A 232 -13.52 -3.92 -0.61
N GLY A 233 -13.80 -2.71 -1.10
CA GLY A 233 -14.82 -2.50 -2.14
C GLY A 233 -16.27 -2.71 -1.71
N ALA A 234 -16.59 -2.48 -0.43
CA ALA A 234 -17.92 -2.75 0.13
C ALA A 234 -18.35 -4.23 0.00
N SER A 235 -17.41 -5.14 0.23
CA SER A 235 -17.67 -6.58 0.34
C SER A 235 -18.82 -6.86 1.33
N SER A 236 -19.76 -7.72 0.95
CA SER A 236 -21.00 -7.93 1.74
C SER A 236 -20.82 -8.67 3.06
N ASP A 237 -19.71 -9.40 3.22
CA ASP A 237 -19.41 -10.16 4.42
C ASP A 237 -17.90 -10.37 4.60
N ALA A 238 -17.52 -10.91 5.76
CA ALA A 238 -16.12 -11.12 6.11
C ALA A 238 -15.42 -12.17 5.23
N ILE A 239 -16.12 -13.18 4.72
CA ILE A 239 -15.52 -14.23 3.87
C ILE A 239 -15.15 -13.62 2.52
N SER A 240 -16.08 -12.87 1.93
CA SER A 240 -15.89 -12.15 0.67
C SER A 240 -14.76 -11.14 0.80
N GLY A 241 -14.77 -10.31 1.86
CA GLY A 241 -13.71 -9.34 2.11
C GLY A 241 -12.33 -10.00 2.27
N ARG A 242 -12.22 -11.06 3.09
CA ARG A 242 -10.96 -11.82 3.24
C ARG A 242 -10.42 -12.36 1.91
N ASN A 243 -11.31 -12.93 1.10
CA ASN A 243 -10.95 -13.54 -0.18
C ASN A 243 -10.65 -12.49 -1.26
N ALA A 244 -11.16 -11.28 -1.11
CA ALA A 244 -10.91 -10.17 -2.02
C ALA A 244 -9.64 -9.39 -1.65
N THR A 245 -9.21 -9.35 -0.37
CA THR A 245 -7.99 -8.64 0.05
C THR A 245 -6.73 -9.42 -0.35
N PRO A 246 -5.86 -8.88 -1.22
CA PRO A 246 -4.52 -9.44 -1.44
C PRO A 246 -3.74 -9.61 -0.13
N ASP A 247 -2.82 -10.58 -0.08
CA ASP A 247 -1.85 -10.68 1.00
C ASP A 247 -0.83 -9.54 0.91
N TYR A 248 -1.23 -8.38 1.42
CA TYR A 248 -0.39 -7.19 1.52
C TYR A 248 0.72 -7.38 2.58
N VAL A 249 0.56 -8.30 3.53
CA VAL A 249 1.60 -8.60 4.51
C VAL A 249 2.83 -9.14 3.79
N ALA A 250 2.69 -10.23 3.04
CA ALA A 250 3.81 -10.81 2.32
C ALA A 250 4.34 -9.89 1.21
N PHE A 251 3.49 -9.02 0.65
CA PHE A 251 3.92 -8.02 -0.33
C PHE A 251 4.82 -6.95 0.32
N CYS A 252 4.35 -6.30 1.40
CA CYS A 252 5.07 -5.23 2.07
C CYS A 252 6.33 -5.74 2.77
N THR A 253 6.26 -6.92 3.39
CA THR A 253 7.41 -7.52 4.11
C THR A 253 8.47 -8.11 3.19
N ASP A 254 8.25 -8.14 1.88
CA ASP A 254 9.29 -8.46 0.90
C ASP A 254 10.45 -7.45 0.94
N CYS A 255 10.15 -6.21 1.38
CA CYS A 255 11.13 -5.15 1.68
C CYS A 255 11.17 -4.83 3.19
N HIS A 256 10.00 -4.66 3.84
CA HIS A 256 9.91 -4.31 5.25
C HIS A 256 9.98 -5.55 6.14
N ASN A 257 11.19 -6.06 6.37
CA ASN A 257 11.41 -7.25 7.19
C ASN A 257 12.48 -7.02 8.26
N THR A 258 12.81 -8.07 9.00
CA THR A 258 13.80 -8.08 10.08
C THR A 258 15.25 -8.12 9.61
N THR A 259 15.49 -8.35 8.32
CA THR A 259 16.83 -8.53 7.75
C THR A 259 17.30 -7.29 7.00
N ASP A 260 16.43 -6.70 6.20
CA ASP A 260 16.72 -5.54 5.37
C ASP A 260 16.82 -4.27 6.25
N THR A 261 17.91 -3.51 6.07
CA THR A 261 18.06 -2.18 6.70
C THR A 261 17.77 -1.10 5.68
N ILE A 262 16.65 -0.39 5.86
CA ILE A 262 16.18 0.63 4.93
C ILE A 262 16.33 2.00 5.59
N PHE A 263 17.12 2.89 4.98
CA PHE A 263 17.18 4.30 5.38
C PHE A 263 16.05 5.08 4.73
N SER A 264 15.30 5.84 5.54
CA SER A 264 14.31 6.79 5.04
C SER A 264 14.87 8.20 5.09
N THR A 265 15.04 8.80 3.91
CA THR A 265 15.46 10.20 3.77
C THR A 265 14.43 11.13 4.42
N GLY A 266 13.14 10.84 4.25
CA GLY A 266 12.06 11.65 4.83
C GLY A 266 12.03 11.63 6.37
N LEU A 267 12.43 10.53 7.00
CA LEU A 267 12.50 10.42 8.45
C LEU A 267 13.90 10.71 9.03
N GLY A 268 14.92 10.81 8.19
CA GLY A 268 16.31 11.01 8.61
C GLY A 268 16.89 9.86 9.44
N ARG A 269 16.35 8.64 9.29
CA ARG A 269 16.74 7.47 10.07
C ARG A 269 16.44 6.16 9.34
N ASN A 270 16.99 5.07 9.85
CA ASN A 270 16.54 3.73 9.44
C ASN A 270 15.09 3.48 9.87
N LEU A 271 14.35 2.82 9.00
CA LEU A 271 13.02 2.30 9.30
C LEU A 271 13.10 1.25 10.40
N LEU A 272 12.03 1.15 11.19
CA LEU A 272 11.93 0.10 12.19
C LEU A 272 11.63 -1.21 11.48
N PRO A 273 12.31 -2.31 11.84
CA PRO A 273 12.02 -3.62 11.25
C PRO A 273 10.61 -4.07 11.60
N ILE A 274 9.96 -4.72 10.65
CA ILE A 274 8.63 -5.33 10.83
C ILE A 274 8.82 -6.84 10.92
N ASP A 275 8.24 -7.47 11.94
CA ASP A 275 8.27 -8.91 12.12
C ASP A 275 6.83 -9.44 12.20
N TRP A 276 6.25 -9.85 11.08
CA TRP A 276 4.88 -10.39 11.09
C TRP A 276 4.79 -11.86 11.52
N SER A 277 5.88 -12.45 12.02
CA SER A 277 5.92 -13.84 12.46
C SER A 277 5.26 -14.06 13.82
N ASN A 278 5.20 -15.32 14.26
CA ASN A 278 4.61 -15.70 15.55
C ASN A 278 5.46 -15.30 16.78
N THR A 279 6.62 -14.65 16.58
CA THR A 279 7.47 -14.12 17.66
C THR A 279 7.66 -12.60 17.58
N GLY A 280 7.04 -11.96 16.59
CA GLY A 280 7.25 -10.58 16.23
C GLY A 280 6.16 -9.65 16.76
N ASP A 281 5.43 -9.06 15.84
CA ASP A 281 4.43 -8.02 16.03
C ASP A 281 3.05 -8.63 16.40
N LYS A 282 2.37 -8.10 17.44
CA LYS A 282 1.01 -8.40 17.92
C LYS A 282 -0.11 -8.18 16.89
N HIS A 283 0.04 -7.23 15.96
CA HIS A 283 -0.90 -7.15 14.83
C HIS A 283 -0.56 -8.14 13.71
N GLY A 284 0.57 -8.85 13.83
CA GLY A 284 0.97 -9.97 13.01
C GLY A 284 0.54 -11.32 13.57
N LEU A 285 1.37 -12.34 13.40
CA LEU A 285 1.03 -13.70 13.81
C LEU A 285 1.22 -13.97 15.30
N LEU A 286 1.88 -13.09 16.05
CA LEU A 286 2.08 -13.24 17.49
C LEU A 286 0.73 -13.13 18.22
N PRO A 287 0.28 -14.17 18.94
CA PRO A 287 -0.99 -14.13 19.67
C PRO A 287 -1.01 -13.03 20.74
N MET A 288 -2.20 -12.55 21.07
CA MET A 288 -2.43 -11.68 22.22
C MET A 288 -2.08 -12.41 23.53
N ASP A 289 -1.60 -11.66 24.53
CA ASP A 289 -1.19 -12.23 25.83
C ASP A 289 -2.36 -12.39 26.82
N GLY A 290 -3.60 -12.11 26.39
CA GLY A 290 -4.76 -11.97 27.25
C GLY A 290 -6.06 -11.69 26.50
N GLY A 291 -6.93 -10.86 27.06
CA GLY A 291 -8.13 -10.36 26.41
C GLY A 291 -7.84 -9.11 25.57
N LEU A 292 -8.87 -8.60 24.88
CA LEU A 292 -8.71 -7.38 24.10
C LEU A 292 -10.01 -6.58 24.07
N ASP A 293 -9.91 -5.30 24.48
CA ASP A 293 -11.00 -4.33 24.40
C ASP A 293 -11.00 -3.68 23.00
N VAL A 294 -11.75 -4.28 22.08
CA VAL A 294 -11.87 -3.84 20.68
C VAL A 294 -13.31 -3.74 20.21
N LYS A 295 -13.52 -2.84 19.25
CA LYS A 295 -14.75 -2.60 18.53
C LYS A 295 -15.00 -3.70 17.49
N PRO A 296 -16.26 -3.95 17.12
CA PRO A 296 -16.58 -4.75 15.95
C PRO A 296 -15.85 -4.25 14.69
N PRO A 297 -15.44 -5.16 13.79
CA PRO A 297 -15.71 -6.60 13.84
C PRO A 297 -14.77 -7.42 14.72
N PHE A 298 -13.72 -6.81 15.26
CA PHE A 298 -12.61 -7.52 15.90
C PHE A 298 -12.95 -8.08 17.30
N GLY A 299 -14.14 -7.78 17.83
CA GLY A 299 -14.57 -8.20 19.17
C GLY A 299 -14.81 -9.70 19.37
N THR A 300 -14.85 -10.50 18.30
CA THR A 300 -15.11 -11.95 18.39
C THR A 300 -13.86 -12.72 18.04
N GLY A 301 -13.28 -13.54 18.92
CA GLY A 301 -12.21 -14.48 18.57
C GLY A 301 -10.77 -13.99 18.70
N GLY A 302 -10.54 -12.73 19.13
CA GLY A 302 -9.26 -12.09 19.47
C GLY A 302 -7.99 -12.87 19.10
N ASP A 303 -7.38 -12.53 17.97
CA ASP A 303 -6.01 -12.89 17.51
C ASP A 303 -5.88 -12.59 16.00
N TYR A 304 -6.45 -11.45 15.61
CA TYR A 304 -6.56 -11.07 14.21
C TYR A 304 -5.24 -10.55 13.69
N VAL A 305 -4.75 -11.19 12.63
CA VAL A 305 -3.67 -10.69 11.79
C VAL A 305 -4.24 -9.54 10.98
N LEU A 306 -3.64 -8.36 11.07
CA LEU A 306 -4.01 -7.22 10.23
C LEU A 306 -3.25 -7.26 8.91
N SER A 307 -3.90 -6.78 7.86
CA SER A 307 -3.21 -6.39 6.63
C SER A 307 -2.49 -5.05 6.87
N CYS A 308 -1.31 -4.87 6.27
CA CYS A 308 -0.57 -3.61 6.34
C CYS A 308 -1.44 -2.42 5.89
N LEU A 309 -2.29 -2.63 4.88
CA LEU A 309 -3.17 -1.59 4.34
C LEU A 309 -4.45 -1.39 5.15
N ASN A 310 -4.63 -2.06 6.30
CA ASN A 310 -5.68 -1.66 7.24
C ASN A 310 -5.33 -0.34 7.96
N CYS A 311 -4.04 -0.02 8.05
CA CYS A 311 -3.56 1.20 8.71
C CYS A 311 -2.77 2.12 7.78
N HIS A 312 -2.14 1.61 6.72
CA HIS A 312 -1.25 2.39 5.85
C HIS A 312 -1.82 2.57 4.43
N GLU A 313 -1.54 3.72 3.82
CA GLU A 313 -1.67 3.98 2.39
C GLU A 313 -0.42 3.44 1.66
N PRO A 314 -0.58 2.81 0.48
CA PRO A 314 0.54 2.19 -0.23
C PRO A 314 1.43 3.21 -0.97
N HIS A 315 0.93 4.42 -1.23
CA HIS A 315 1.66 5.43 -2.02
C HIS A 315 1.99 6.66 -1.18
N GLY A 316 0.97 7.32 -0.67
CA GLY A 316 1.08 8.54 0.11
C GLY A 316 -0.20 8.87 0.87
N SER A 317 -0.08 9.70 1.90
CA SER A 317 -1.11 10.01 2.87
C SER A 317 -0.94 11.43 3.43
N PRO A 318 -2.04 12.09 3.84
CA PRO A 318 -1.95 13.36 4.55
C PRO A 318 -1.38 13.20 5.97
N ASN A 319 -1.36 11.98 6.52
CA ASN A 319 -0.83 11.65 7.83
C ASN A 319 0.59 11.07 7.72
N VAL A 320 1.40 11.27 8.77
CA VAL A 320 2.75 10.68 8.83
C VAL A 320 2.73 9.17 8.80
N MET A 321 3.89 8.58 8.44
CA MET A 321 4.06 7.12 8.35
C MET A 321 3.01 6.47 7.44
N LEU A 322 2.58 7.19 6.41
CA LEU A 322 1.58 6.72 5.46
C LEU A 322 0.22 6.36 6.09
N ILE A 323 -0.14 6.85 7.29
CA ILE A 323 -1.36 6.38 7.96
C ILE A 323 -2.63 6.75 7.19
N ARG A 324 -3.53 5.79 6.96
CA ARG A 324 -4.80 6.00 6.26
C ARG A 324 -5.66 7.06 6.94
N ARG A 325 -6.40 7.82 6.14
CA ARG A 325 -7.36 8.82 6.63
C ARG A 325 -8.74 8.23 6.96
N TRP A 326 -9.00 6.99 6.55
CA TRP A 326 -10.25 6.27 6.80
C TRP A 326 -9.97 4.83 7.17
N VAL A 327 -10.43 4.42 8.36
CA VAL A 327 -10.20 3.09 8.92
C VAL A 327 -11.45 2.61 9.66
N ASN A 328 -11.83 1.37 9.43
CA ASN A 328 -12.95 0.69 10.10
C ASN A 328 -14.27 1.51 10.08
N GLY A 329 -14.66 1.92 8.88
CA GLY A 329 -15.96 2.54 8.62
C GLY A 329 -16.06 4.03 8.96
N SER A 330 -14.95 4.69 9.32
CA SER A 330 -14.97 6.14 9.60
C SER A 330 -13.66 6.85 9.30
N ALA A 331 -13.76 8.16 9.07
CA ALA A 331 -12.60 9.04 8.95
C ALA A 331 -11.89 9.16 10.30
N LEU A 332 -10.56 9.35 10.28
CA LEU A 332 -9.82 9.74 11.48
C LEU A 332 -10.37 11.07 12.03
N ASP A 333 -10.30 11.24 13.35
CA ASP A 333 -10.82 12.44 14.03
C ASP A 333 -9.98 13.71 13.78
N GLY A 334 -8.81 13.54 13.18
CA GLY A 334 -7.90 14.60 12.81
C GLY A 334 -6.73 14.07 11.99
N THR A 335 -5.75 14.94 11.75
CA THR A 335 -4.51 14.60 11.05
C THR A 335 -3.41 14.23 12.03
N ILE A 336 -2.70 13.13 11.76
CA ILE A 336 -1.52 12.73 12.53
C ILE A 336 -0.30 13.37 11.84
N ALA A 337 0.13 14.53 12.33
CA ALA A 337 1.13 15.35 11.65
C ALA A 337 2.59 15.00 12.00
N THR A 338 2.84 14.37 13.16
CA THR A 338 4.18 13.92 13.56
C THR A 338 4.09 12.64 14.39
N TYR A 339 5.21 11.95 14.57
CA TYR A 339 5.26 10.63 15.22
C TYR A 339 5.47 10.68 16.74
N GLN A 340 5.10 11.76 17.44
CA GLN A 340 5.26 11.90 18.90
C GLN A 340 4.11 12.71 19.52
N THR A 341 2.87 12.45 19.08
CA THR A 341 1.71 13.21 19.52
C THR A 341 0.59 12.29 20.02
N PRO A 342 -0.33 12.81 20.84
CA PRO A 342 -1.54 12.08 21.20
C PRO A 342 -2.44 11.74 20.00
N ASP A 343 -2.18 12.32 18.82
CA ASP A 343 -3.02 12.16 17.62
C ASP A 343 -3.02 10.72 17.08
N TRP A 344 -2.05 9.88 17.47
CA TRP A 344 -2.09 8.44 17.20
C TRP A 344 -3.38 7.78 17.68
N SER A 345 -4.00 8.33 18.72
CA SER A 345 -5.32 7.91 19.20
C SER A 345 -6.40 7.96 18.13
N TYR A 346 -6.31 8.89 17.16
CA TYR A 346 -7.28 9.02 16.06
C TYR A 346 -7.34 7.75 15.21
N LEU A 347 -6.20 7.08 15.02
CA LEU A 347 -6.12 5.80 14.33
C LEU A 347 -6.54 4.65 15.25
N CYS A 348 -5.90 4.52 16.42
CA CYS A 348 -6.03 3.34 17.27
C CYS A 348 -7.48 3.11 17.72
N LYS A 349 -8.23 4.18 18.02
CA LYS A 349 -9.61 4.07 18.49
C LYS A 349 -10.60 3.66 17.40
N LYS A 350 -10.18 3.57 16.14
CA LYS A 350 -11.03 3.00 15.09
C LYS A 350 -11.28 1.52 15.33
N CYS A 351 -10.37 0.85 16.07
CA CYS A 351 -10.49 -0.55 16.41
C CYS A 351 -10.49 -0.80 17.91
N HIS A 352 -9.74 -0.06 18.72
CA HIS A 352 -9.68 -0.23 20.18
C HIS A 352 -10.72 0.63 20.90
N LEU A 353 -11.15 0.18 22.09
CA LEU A 353 -11.99 0.99 22.97
C LEU A 353 -11.14 2.03 23.70
N ASP A 354 -11.55 3.29 23.61
CA ASP A 354 -11.08 4.32 24.54
C ASP A 354 -11.98 4.37 25.80
N ASP A 355 -11.66 5.23 26.76
CA ASP A 355 -12.43 5.38 28.00
C ASP A 355 -13.89 5.80 27.73
N LYS A 356 -14.13 6.59 26.68
CA LYS A 356 -15.48 7.04 26.31
C LYS A 356 -16.29 5.89 25.73
N ASP A 357 -15.68 5.06 24.89
CA ASP A 357 -16.30 3.84 24.37
C ASP A 357 -16.62 2.86 25.51
N ALA A 358 -15.70 2.69 26.47
CA ALA A 358 -15.90 1.82 27.63
C ALA A 358 -17.00 2.35 28.57
N GLU A 359 -17.10 3.66 28.75
CA GLU A 359 -18.20 4.32 29.47
C GLU A 359 -19.54 4.10 28.76
N ASP A 360 -19.59 4.32 27.44
CA ASP A 360 -20.81 4.12 26.64
C ASP A 360 -21.27 2.65 26.66
N ALA A 361 -20.34 1.70 26.77
CA ALA A 361 -20.60 0.28 26.94
C ALA A 361 -20.97 -0.12 28.38
N GLY A 362 -20.93 0.81 29.35
CA GLY A 362 -21.21 0.55 30.76
C GLY A 362 -20.14 -0.27 31.49
N LEU A 363 -18.92 -0.34 30.94
CA LEU A 363 -17.79 -1.10 31.47
C LEU A 363 -16.91 -0.27 32.42
N TYR A 364 -16.98 1.05 32.31
CA TYR A 364 -16.15 1.99 33.06
C TYR A 364 -17.04 3.10 33.65
N PRO A 365 -16.85 3.51 34.93
CA PRO A 365 -17.54 4.67 35.46
C PRO A 365 -17.23 5.91 34.61
N PRO A 366 -18.11 6.93 34.61
CA PRO A 366 -17.90 8.13 33.83
C PRO A 366 -16.48 8.65 33.98
N ALA A 367 -15.76 8.73 32.86
CA ALA A 367 -14.38 9.20 32.88
C ALA A 367 -14.35 10.59 33.51
N TYR A 368 -13.24 10.97 34.14
CA TYR A 368 -13.10 12.20 34.95
C TYR A 368 -13.46 13.51 34.18
N ASN A 369 -13.76 13.43 32.88
CA ASN A 369 -14.16 14.52 32.00
C ASN A 369 -15.00 14.10 30.77
N GLY A 370 -15.41 12.84 30.61
CA GLY A 370 -16.18 12.34 29.45
C GLY A 370 -15.54 12.59 28.07
N GLN A 371 -14.22 12.77 28.00
CA GLN A 371 -13.52 13.10 26.74
C GLN A 371 -13.08 11.82 26.00
N PRO A 372 -13.22 11.79 24.66
CA PRO A 372 -12.62 10.73 23.84
C PRO A 372 -11.09 10.81 23.84
N ASN A 373 -10.42 9.78 23.32
CA ASN A 373 -8.96 9.65 23.23
C ASN A 373 -8.23 9.53 24.58
N ILE A 374 -8.91 9.05 25.62
CA ILE A 374 -8.30 8.72 26.91
C ILE A 374 -8.26 7.20 27.04
N TRP A 375 -7.16 6.65 27.55
CA TRP A 375 -6.85 5.22 27.49
C TRP A 375 -6.64 4.59 28.86
N ARG A 376 -7.19 5.18 29.93
CA ARG A 376 -6.97 4.70 31.29
C ARG A 376 -7.67 3.36 31.51
N TYR A 377 -8.87 3.17 30.98
CA TYR A 377 -9.65 1.97 31.15
C TYR A 377 -8.86 0.75 30.67
N VAL A 378 -8.47 0.72 29.39
CA VAL A 378 -7.77 -0.42 28.80
C VAL A 378 -6.37 -0.66 29.38
N HIS A 379 -5.70 0.38 29.90
CA HIS A 379 -4.36 0.25 30.48
C HIS A 379 -4.35 -0.11 31.97
N HIS A 380 -5.35 0.33 32.76
CA HIS A 380 -5.33 0.22 34.23
C HIS A 380 -6.52 -0.47 34.87
N VAL A 381 -7.65 -0.58 34.18
CA VAL A 381 -8.93 -0.91 34.82
C VAL A 381 -9.61 -2.13 34.23
N SER A 382 -9.50 -2.33 32.91
CA SER A 382 -9.98 -3.53 32.24
C SER A 382 -9.47 -4.79 32.93
N ALA A 383 -10.25 -5.87 32.85
CA ALA A 383 -9.86 -7.15 33.43
C ALA A 383 -8.53 -7.68 32.88
N ASP A 384 -8.17 -7.31 31.64
CA ASP A 384 -6.88 -7.62 31.03
C ASP A 384 -5.93 -6.42 30.93
N ALA A 385 -6.17 -5.38 31.73
CA ALA A 385 -5.29 -4.24 31.80
C ALA A 385 -3.85 -4.69 32.10
N PRO A 386 -2.85 -4.31 31.28
CA PRO A 386 -1.46 -4.70 31.51
C PRO A 386 -0.91 -4.17 32.84
N TYR A 387 -1.51 -3.10 33.37
CA TYR A 387 -1.14 -2.49 34.65
C TYR A 387 -2.19 -2.72 35.75
N GLY A 388 -3.00 -3.79 35.62
CA GLY A 388 -4.09 -4.12 36.55
C GLY A 388 -3.61 -4.61 37.93
N GLY A 389 -4.34 -4.24 38.98
CA GLY A 389 -4.06 -4.62 40.37
C GLY A 389 -3.25 -3.58 41.15
N SER A 390 -3.08 -3.79 42.47
CA SER A 390 -2.31 -2.89 43.35
C SER A 390 -1.06 -2.39 42.65
N LEU A 391 -0.98 -1.07 42.42
CA LEU A 391 0.18 -0.37 41.82
C LEU A 391 1.47 -0.53 42.65
N ALA A 392 1.48 -1.41 43.65
CA ALA A 392 2.64 -1.77 44.44
C ALA A 392 3.71 -2.45 43.56
N GLY A 393 4.56 -1.61 42.96
CA GLY A 393 5.76 -2.05 42.24
C GLY A 393 5.93 -1.43 40.84
N VAL A 394 4.86 -0.92 40.22
CA VAL A 394 4.98 -0.21 38.93
C VAL A 394 5.34 1.24 39.22
N GLN A 395 6.54 1.65 38.83
CA GLN A 395 6.93 3.05 38.99
C GLN A 395 6.18 3.87 37.92
N CYS A 396 5.16 4.64 38.33
CA CYS A 396 4.35 5.45 37.42
C CYS A 396 5.19 6.41 36.56
N ASN A 397 6.38 6.79 37.03
CA ASN A 397 7.33 7.64 36.32
C ASN A 397 7.98 6.98 35.08
N LEU A 398 7.85 5.66 34.91
CA LEU A 398 8.27 4.96 33.69
C LEU A 398 7.36 5.29 32.50
N CYS A 399 6.11 5.63 32.79
CA CYS A 399 5.07 5.85 31.79
C CYS A 399 4.59 7.31 31.78
N HIS A 400 4.56 7.97 32.95
CA HIS A 400 4.12 9.35 33.11
C HIS A 400 5.26 10.27 33.53
N PRO A 401 5.32 11.51 33.00
CA PRO A 401 6.26 12.51 33.51
C PRO A 401 5.95 12.88 34.97
N PRO A 402 6.90 13.47 35.72
CA PRO A 402 6.67 13.97 37.07
C PRO A 402 5.51 14.99 37.10
N GLY A 403 4.43 14.68 37.80
CA GLY A 403 3.23 15.53 37.86
C GLY A 403 1.93 14.71 37.93
N PRO A 404 0.76 15.36 37.81
CA PRO A 404 -0.50 14.63 37.66
C PRO A 404 -0.44 13.76 36.39
N PRO A 405 -0.86 12.48 36.47
CA PRO A 405 -0.79 11.57 35.33
C PRO A 405 -1.65 12.10 34.18
N GLY A 406 -1.00 12.44 33.06
CA GLY A 406 -1.63 12.82 31.81
C GLY A 406 -1.62 11.68 30.79
N PRO A 407 -2.36 11.81 29.67
CA PRO A 407 -2.32 10.85 28.56
C PRO A 407 -0.89 10.61 28.06
N ILE A 408 -0.60 9.37 27.68
CA ILE A 408 0.69 8.96 27.10
C ILE A 408 0.48 8.80 25.60
N ASN A 409 1.44 9.28 24.80
CA ASN A 409 1.40 9.05 23.36
C ASN A 409 1.55 7.56 23.06
N CYS A 410 0.69 7.04 22.18
CA CYS A 410 0.67 5.61 21.85
C CYS A 410 2.04 5.15 21.34
N ASP A 411 2.67 5.92 20.45
CA ASP A 411 3.94 5.61 19.78
C ASP A 411 5.16 5.51 20.70
N ASN A 412 5.07 5.93 21.97
CA ASN A 412 6.14 5.69 22.95
C ASN A 412 6.28 4.19 23.28
N CYS A 413 5.21 3.44 23.07
CA CYS A 413 5.02 2.07 23.53
C CYS A 413 4.60 1.15 22.38
N HIS A 414 3.83 1.68 21.44
CA HIS A 414 3.12 0.94 20.41
C HIS A 414 3.69 1.25 19.02
N TYR A 415 4.73 0.51 18.62
CA TYR A 415 5.38 0.62 17.31
C TYR A 415 6.02 -0.71 16.91
N HIS A 416 6.28 -0.93 15.62
CA HIS A 416 6.91 -2.17 15.12
C HIS A 416 8.23 -2.48 15.83
N GLY A 417 8.37 -3.71 16.32
CA GLY A 417 9.54 -4.13 17.09
C GLY A 417 9.60 -3.62 18.54
N ALA A 418 8.57 -2.94 19.05
CA ALA A 418 8.51 -2.52 20.45
C ALA A 418 8.41 -3.72 21.40
N VAL A 419 9.23 -3.69 22.46
CA VAL A 419 9.11 -4.62 23.59
C VAL A 419 8.90 -3.81 24.85
N ILE A 420 7.72 -3.93 25.46
CA ILE A 420 7.43 -3.27 26.74
C ILE A 420 7.59 -4.29 27.86
N ASN A 421 8.61 -4.09 28.68
CA ASN A 421 8.83 -4.90 29.87
C ASN A 421 7.93 -4.37 31.00
N ILE A 422 6.79 -5.01 31.21
CA ILE A 422 5.85 -4.65 32.29
C ILE A 422 5.83 -5.79 33.32
N THR A 423 5.93 -5.45 34.60
CA THR A 423 5.71 -6.41 35.70
C THR A 423 4.25 -6.33 36.12
N VAL A 424 3.45 -7.35 35.78
CA VAL A 424 2.03 -7.42 36.15
C VAL A 424 1.89 -7.80 37.63
N GLY A 425 0.99 -7.12 38.35
CA GLY A 425 0.71 -7.37 39.75
C GLY A 425 -0.01 -8.71 39.99
N SER A 426 0.76 -9.77 40.21
CA SER A 426 0.64 -10.75 41.34
C SER A 426 1.26 -12.12 41.07
N SER A 427 1.81 -12.40 39.90
CA SER A 427 2.67 -13.59 39.72
C SER A 427 3.51 -13.51 38.44
N ALA A 428 4.82 -13.37 38.64
CA ALA A 428 5.92 -13.44 37.66
C ALA A 428 5.85 -12.44 36.48
N GLY A 429 6.86 -11.57 36.38
CA GLY A 429 6.99 -10.59 35.31
C GLY A 429 6.98 -11.22 33.92
N THR A 430 5.93 -10.94 33.15
CA THR A 430 5.84 -11.28 31.72
C THR A 430 5.90 -9.98 30.94
N SER A 431 6.98 -9.75 30.20
CA SER A 431 7.05 -8.69 29.19
C SER A 431 5.90 -8.87 28.19
N ARG A 432 5.13 -7.80 27.92
CA ARG A 432 4.09 -7.81 26.89
C ARG A 432 4.62 -7.05 25.67
N ARG A 433 4.67 -7.70 24.51
CA ARG A 433 4.88 -6.97 23.25
C ARG A 433 3.60 -6.21 22.94
N ALA A 434 3.76 -4.97 22.48
CA ALA A 434 2.65 -4.03 22.36
C ALA A 434 2.20 -3.83 20.92
N PHE A 435 3.09 -4.11 19.97
CA PHE A 435 2.85 -4.08 18.53
C PHE A 435 3.39 -5.30 17.87
#